data_AF-A0A212JRG6-F1
#
_entry.id   AF-A0A212JRG6-F1
#
_cell.length_a   1.000
_cell.length_b   1.000
_cell.length_c   1.000
_cell.angle_alpha   90.00
_cell.angle_beta   90.00
_cell.angle_gamma   90.00
#
_symmetry.space_group_name_H-M   'P 1'
#
loop_
_entity.id
_entity.type
_entity.pdbx_description
1 polymer ?
#
loop_
_entity_poly.entity_id
_entity_poly.type
_entity_poly.pdbx_seq_one_letter_code
_entity_poly.pdbx_strand_id
1 'polypeptide(L)'
;MLFLYLKSQRMIMSALWNPWHGCHKISEGCKHCYVYRGDARRGIDSTVVTQTKNFDVPIRKKRNGEYKIPSGTEVYTCFTSDFFNKDADQWRPEAWRMIRERSDLTFLMITKRIDRLTVGLPDDWGDGYDNVTICCTVENQDRADYRLPIYKAAPIKHKMIICEPLLERIDLNPYLGSWVEHITAGGESGKMHALAISTGLWNCTNYV
;
A
#
# COMPACT_ATOMS: atom_id res chain seq x y z
N MET A 1 -32.17 -12.43 20.65
CA MET A 1 -30.87 -11.94 21.18
C MET A 1 -29.73 -11.92 20.15
N LEU A 2 -29.95 -12.27 18.87
CA LEU A 2 -28.93 -12.18 17.81
C LEU A 2 -28.96 -10.85 17.02
N PHE A 3 -29.95 -9.98 17.28
CA PHE A 3 -30.21 -8.75 16.52
C PHE A 3 -29.54 -7.48 17.09
N LEU A 4 -28.74 -7.60 18.16
CA LEU A 4 -28.10 -6.47 18.84
C LEU A 4 -26.56 -6.44 18.71
N TYR A 5 -25.94 -7.45 18.07
CA TYR A 5 -24.49 -7.53 17.91
C TYR A 5 -23.96 -6.96 16.56
N LEU A 6 -24.79 -6.20 15.84
CA LEU A 6 -24.38 -5.47 14.63
C LEU A 6 -24.36 -3.94 14.83
N LYS A 7 -24.53 -3.47 16.07
CA LYS A 7 -24.33 -2.07 16.46
C LYS A 7 -22.86 -1.79 16.78
N SER A 8 -21.99 -1.79 15.78
CA SER A 8 -20.76 -0.97 15.71
C SER A 8 -19.93 -1.29 14.44
N GLN A 9 -20.56 -1.43 13.27
CA GLN A 9 -19.80 -1.28 12.03
C GLN A 9 -19.77 0.20 11.68
N ARG A 10 -18.74 0.90 12.17
CA ARG A 10 -18.36 2.23 11.71
C ARG A 10 -18.21 2.11 10.18
N MET A 11 -19.04 2.82 9.42
CA MET A 11 -18.91 2.85 7.96
C MET A 11 -17.50 3.36 7.65
N ILE A 12 -16.62 2.47 7.19
CA ILE A 12 -15.24 2.84 6.86
C ILE A 12 -15.30 3.68 5.59
N MET A 13 -15.13 4.99 5.73
CA MET A 13 -14.98 5.89 4.60
C MET A 13 -13.60 5.65 3.99
N SER A 14 -13.53 5.56 2.66
CA SER A 14 -12.26 5.43 1.93
C SER A 14 -12.08 6.52 0.88
N ALA A 15 -10.81 6.87 0.64
CA ALA A 15 -10.40 7.82 -0.38
C ALA A 15 -9.16 7.31 -1.13
N LEU A 16 -8.92 7.86 -2.32
CA LEU A 16 -7.77 7.54 -3.15
C LEU A 16 -6.84 8.75 -3.23
N TRP A 17 -5.54 8.53 -2.98
CA TRP A 17 -4.52 9.55 -3.16
C TRP A 17 -3.35 9.01 -3.99
N ASN A 18 -3.20 9.55 -5.20
CA ASN A 18 -2.07 9.27 -6.08
C ASN A 18 -1.24 10.55 -6.22
N PRO A 19 -0.25 10.80 -5.34
CA PRO A 19 0.55 12.02 -5.41
C PRO A 19 1.43 12.09 -6.68
N TRP A 20 1.80 10.93 -7.21
CA TRP A 20 2.44 10.74 -8.51
C TRP A 20 1.81 9.55 -9.24
N HIS A 21 2.01 9.53 -10.55
CA HIS A 21 1.55 8.49 -11.47
C HIS A 21 2.75 7.95 -12.26
N GLY A 22 2.68 6.70 -12.69
CA GLY A 22 3.75 6.01 -13.40
C GLY A 22 4.63 5.16 -12.47
N CYS A 23 5.29 4.16 -13.04
CA CYS A 23 6.18 3.25 -12.31
C CYS A 23 7.22 2.60 -13.25
N HIS A 24 8.22 1.95 -12.68
CA HIS A 24 9.14 1.06 -13.38
C HIS A 24 8.83 -0.40 -13.01
N LYS A 25 8.72 -1.29 -13.99
CA LYS A 25 8.57 -2.74 -13.71
C LYS A 25 9.87 -3.27 -13.09
N ILE A 26 9.78 -4.03 -11.99
CA ILE A 26 10.96 -4.53 -11.25
C ILE A 26 10.94 -6.02 -10.92
N SER A 27 9.87 -6.71 -11.27
CA SER A 27 9.72 -8.14 -11.01
C SER A 27 8.63 -8.73 -11.89
N GLU A 28 8.53 -10.07 -11.92
CA GLU A 28 7.56 -10.79 -12.74
C GLU A 28 6.11 -10.37 -12.45
N GLY A 29 5.79 -10.02 -11.20
CA GLY A 29 4.46 -9.52 -10.84
C GLY A 29 4.08 -8.19 -11.51
N CYS A 30 5.02 -7.50 -12.17
CA CYS A 30 4.74 -6.29 -12.94
C CYS A 30 4.40 -6.56 -14.41
N LYS A 31 4.61 -7.78 -14.91
CA LYS A 31 4.49 -8.12 -16.33
C LYS A 31 3.13 -7.71 -16.91
N HIS A 32 2.05 -8.07 -16.21
CA HIS A 32 0.66 -7.81 -16.61
C HIS A 32 -0.02 -6.68 -15.81
N CYS A 33 0.75 -5.74 -15.26
CA CYS A 33 0.26 -4.63 -14.44
C CYS A 33 -0.96 -3.89 -15.05
N TYR A 34 -2.01 -3.69 -14.25
CA TYR A 34 -3.24 -3.02 -14.69
C TYR A 34 -3.04 -1.54 -15.02
N VAL A 35 -2.08 -0.86 -14.38
CA VAL A 35 -1.76 0.56 -14.64
C VAL A 35 -1.25 0.69 -16.07
N TYR A 36 -0.17 -0.04 -16.41
CA TYR A 36 0.37 -0.11 -17.77
C TYR A 36 -0.70 -0.46 -18.82
N ARG A 37 -1.56 -1.44 -18.51
CA ARG A 37 -2.64 -1.85 -19.43
C ARG A 37 -3.67 -0.75 -19.62
N GLY A 38 -4.06 -0.06 -18.55
CA GLY A 38 -5.02 1.03 -18.58
C GLY A 38 -4.48 2.25 -19.31
N ASP A 39 -3.22 2.57 -19.08
CA ASP A 39 -2.52 3.73 -19.66
C ASP A 39 -2.25 3.53 -21.14
N ALA A 40 -1.86 2.33 -21.56
CA ALA A 40 -1.69 1.98 -22.98
C ALA A 40 -2.98 2.22 -23.79
N ARG A 41 -4.16 1.93 -23.21
CA ARG A 41 -5.46 2.21 -23.85
C ARG A 41 -5.77 3.71 -23.99
N ARG A 42 -5.10 4.56 -23.20
CA ARG A 42 -5.26 6.01 -23.20
C ARG A 42 -4.09 6.73 -23.89
N GLY A 43 -3.11 5.98 -24.42
CA GLY A 43 -1.90 6.56 -25.01
C GLY A 43 -0.97 7.23 -24.00
N ILE A 44 -0.99 6.79 -22.73
CA ILE A 44 -0.13 7.31 -21.66
C ILE A 44 1.07 6.36 -21.47
N ASP A 45 2.28 6.91 -21.39
CA ASP A 45 3.48 6.15 -21.07
C ASP A 45 3.68 6.04 -19.55
N SER A 46 3.36 4.86 -18.99
CA SER A 46 3.50 4.61 -17.56
C SER A 46 4.94 4.57 -17.05
N THR A 47 5.95 4.52 -17.93
CA THR A 47 7.37 4.53 -17.52
C THR A 47 7.82 5.93 -17.09
N VAL A 48 7.09 6.97 -17.50
CA VAL A 48 7.37 8.36 -17.11
C VAL A 48 6.66 8.66 -15.80
N VAL A 49 7.43 8.75 -14.72
CA VAL A 49 6.91 9.08 -13.39
C VAL A 49 6.71 10.59 -13.29
N THR A 50 5.47 11.01 -13.01
CA THR A 50 5.11 12.43 -12.91
C THR A 50 4.29 12.73 -11.67
N GLN A 51 4.52 13.90 -11.07
CA GLN A 51 3.66 14.41 -10.01
C GLN A 51 2.26 14.68 -10.59
N THR A 52 1.21 14.29 -9.87
CA THR A 52 -0.16 14.52 -10.33
C THR A 52 -0.67 15.87 -9.86
N LYS A 53 -1.73 16.36 -10.52
CA LYS A 53 -2.53 17.48 -10.01
C LYS A 53 -3.25 17.18 -8.69
N ASN A 54 -3.11 15.98 -8.12
CA ASN A 54 -3.71 15.57 -6.85
C ASN A 54 -2.66 15.41 -5.73
N PHE A 55 -1.47 15.96 -5.93
CA PHE A 55 -0.37 15.89 -4.97
C PHE A 55 -0.77 16.31 -3.54
N ASP A 56 -1.45 17.45 -3.42
CA ASP A 56 -1.84 18.09 -2.15
C ASP A 56 -3.22 17.64 -1.61
N VAL A 57 -3.87 16.64 -2.21
CA VAL A 57 -5.24 16.23 -1.86
C VAL A 57 -5.49 16.01 -0.36
N PRO A 58 -4.60 15.37 0.43
CA PRO A 58 -4.82 15.17 1.85
C PRO A 58 -4.99 16.47 2.62
N ILE A 59 -4.34 17.55 2.22
CA ILE A 59 -4.37 18.82 2.96
C ILE A 59 -5.31 19.87 2.36
N ARG A 60 -5.96 19.56 1.22
CA ARG A 60 -6.93 20.49 0.62
C ARG A 60 -8.09 20.75 1.56
N LYS A 61 -8.41 22.03 1.72
CA LYS A 61 -9.52 22.51 2.56
C LYS A 61 -10.69 23.00 1.71
N LYS A 62 -11.89 22.90 2.28
CA LYS A 62 -13.10 23.58 1.81
C LYS A 62 -13.02 25.08 2.18
N ARG A 63 -13.97 25.89 1.70
CA ARG A 63 -14.05 27.33 2.03
C ARG A 63 -14.23 27.59 3.53
N ASN A 64 -14.84 26.66 4.27
CA ASN A 64 -15.03 26.75 5.71
C ASN A 64 -13.80 26.31 6.53
N GLY A 65 -12.65 26.02 5.88
CA GLY A 65 -11.41 25.64 6.55
C GLY A 65 -11.29 24.16 6.91
N GLU A 66 -12.35 23.37 6.77
CA GLU A 66 -12.30 21.91 6.99
C GLU A 66 -11.52 21.21 5.88
N TYR A 67 -10.80 20.15 6.22
CA TYR A 67 -10.23 19.26 5.20
C TYR A 67 -11.32 18.64 4.32
N LYS A 68 -11.02 18.49 3.03
CA LYS A 68 -11.94 17.85 2.07
C LYS A 68 -12.11 16.37 2.34
N ILE A 69 -11.03 15.68 2.77
CA ILE A 69 -11.10 14.29 3.23
C ILE A 69 -11.45 14.30 4.73
N PRO A 70 -12.60 13.73 5.12
CA PRO A 70 -13.01 13.69 6.52
C PRO A 70 -12.04 12.90 7.41
N SER A 71 -11.88 13.30 8.67
CA SER A 71 -11.13 12.54 9.68
C SER A 71 -11.68 11.12 9.84
N GLY A 72 -10.79 10.16 10.12
CA GLY A 72 -11.11 8.75 10.22
C GLY A 72 -11.28 8.03 8.88
N THR A 73 -10.95 8.69 7.76
CA THR A 73 -10.97 8.07 6.42
C THR A 73 -9.68 7.28 6.18
N GLU A 74 -9.82 6.09 5.59
CA GLU A 74 -8.70 5.31 5.06
C GLU A 74 -8.33 5.80 3.66
N VAL A 75 -7.04 6.06 3.42
CA VAL A 75 -6.52 6.61 2.17
C VAL A 75 -5.63 5.61 1.47
N TYR A 76 -6.14 5.05 0.37
CA TYR A 76 -5.39 4.22 -0.56
C TYR A 76 -4.36 5.08 -1.30
N THR A 77 -3.08 4.83 -1.03
CA THR A 77 -1.98 5.70 -1.46
C THR A 77 -1.13 5.01 -2.54
N CYS A 78 -0.88 5.72 -3.64
CA CYS A 78 -0.07 5.24 -4.78
C CYS A 78 -0.62 4.00 -5.51
N PHE A 79 -1.93 3.88 -5.66
CA PHE A 79 -2.58 2.81 -6.45
C PHE A 79 -2.44 3.00 -7.98
N THR A 80 -1.71 4.01 -8.45
CA THR A 80 -1.29 4.10 -9.87
C THR A 80 0.21 4.35 -10.01
N SER A 81 0.97 4.06 -8.96
CA SER A 81 2.42 4.23 -8.87
C SER A 81 3.00 3.32 -7.76
N ASP A 82 4.17 3.65 -7.22
CA ASP A 82 4.73 3.03 -6.01
C ASP A 82 5.34 4.18 -5.17
N PHE A 83 5.09 4.20 -3.86
CA PHE A 83 5.50 5.33 -3.02
C PHE A 83 7.04 5.46 -2.90
N PHE A 84 7.74 4.34 -3.01
CA PHE A 84 9.20 4.27 -2.90
C PHE A 84 9.89 4.25 -4.26
N ASN A 85 9.18 4.65 -5.33
CA ASN A 85 9.80 4.87 -6.64
C ASN A 85 10.86 5.98 -6.56
N LYS A 86 12.05 5.71 -7.10
CA LYS A 86 13.19 6.65 -7.10
C LYS A 86 12.89 8.00 -7.74
N ASP A 87 12.05 8.03 -8.78
CA ASP A 87 11.76 9.28 -9.49
C ASP A 87 10.86 10.21 -8.65
N ALA A 88 10.19 9.66 -7.63
CA ALA A 88 9.40 10.40 -6.67
C ALA A 88 10.22 10.85 -5.43
N ASP A 89 11.51 10.51 -5.33
CA ASP A 89 12.37 10.87 -4.18
C ASP A 89 12.31 12.39 -3.89
N GLN A 90 12.28 13.22 -4.94
CA GLN A 90 12.19 14.69 -4.84
C GLN A 90 10.88 15.21 -4.23
N TRP A 91 9.78 14.44 -4.31
CA TRP A 91 8.46 14.86 -3.80
C TRP A 91 8.10 14.16 -2.48
N ARG A 92 8.77 13.04 -2.16
CA ARG A 92 8.48 12.21 -0.99
C ARG A 92 8.54 12.98 0.34
N PRO A 93 9.50 13.91 0.58
CA PRO A 93 9.52 14.68 1.83
C PRO A 93 8.22 15.46 2.07
N GLU A 94 7.66 16.11 1.04
CA GLU A 94 6.38 16.81 1.17
C GLU A 94 5.20 15.85 1.39
N ALA A 95 5.21 14.70 0.71
CA ALA A 95 4.20 13.66 0.92
C ALA A 95 4.21 13.17 2.37
N TRP A 96 5.38 12.95 2.97
CA TRP A 96 5.49 12.63 4.40
C TRP A 96 4.97 13.74 5.30
N ARG A 97 5.24 15.01 4.98
CA ARG A 97 4.69 16.15 5.74
C ARG A 97 3.16 16.14 5.74
N MET A 98 2.54 15.86 4.60
CA MET A 98 1.08 15.74 4.49
C MET A 98 0.50 14.55 5.26
N ILE A 99 1.17 13.40 5.21
CA ILE A 99 0.77 12.19 5.97
C ILE A 99 0.81 12.48 7.47
N ARG A 100 1.85 13.16 7.93
CA ARG A 100 2.02 13.54 9.33
C ARG A 100 1.01 14.60 9.77
N GLU A 101 0.76 15.62 8.95
CA GLU A 101 -0.27 16.64 9.23
C GLU A 101 -1.67 16.01 9.36
N ARG A 102 -1.95 15.01 8.51
CA ARG A 102 -3.21 14.26 8.52
C ARG A 102 -3.13 12.99 9.36
N SER A 103 -2.63 13.12 10.60
CA SER A 103 -2.61 12.02 11.58
C SER A 103 -4.01 11.52 11.96
N ASP A 104 -5.06 12.27 11.58
CA ASP A 104 -6.46 11.88 11.68
C ASP A 104 -6.95 10.96 10.54
N LEU A 105 -6.11 10.68 9.54
CA LEU A 105 -6.35 9.73 8.45
C LEU A 105 -5.44 8.52 8.59
N THR A 106 -5.86 7.36 8.11
CA THR A 106 -4.97 6.19 7.94
C THR A 106 -4.55 6.07 6.48
N PHE A 107 -3.28 5.79 6.21
CA PHE A 107 -2.73 5.66 4.85
C PHE A 107 -2.30 4.22 4.59
N LEU A 108 -2.89 3.60 3.56
CA LEU A 108 -2.51 2.25 3.11
C LEU A 108 -1.63 2.36 1.86
N MET A 109 -0.41 1.86 1.94
CA MET A 109 0.57 1.87 0.86
C MET A 109 0.99 0.45 0.49
N ILE A 110 0.84 0.06 -0.77
CA ILE A 110 1.33 -1.23 -1.26
C ILE A 110 2.60 -1.00 -2.06
N THR A 111 3.67 -1.75 -1.77
CA THR A 111 4.95 -1.58 -2.45
C THR A 111 5.62 -2.91 -2.81
N LYS A 112 6.36 -2.89 -3.93
CA LYS A 112 7.33 -3.94 -4.32
C LYS A 112 8.78 -3.52 -4.03
N ARG A 113 8.97 -2.34 -3.43
CA ARG A 113 10.24 -1.61 -3.25
C ARG A 113 10.57 -1.39 -1.78
N ILE A 114 10.29 -2.39 -0.94
CA ILE A 114 10.50 -2.28 0.50
C ILE A 114 11.97 -2.04 0.87
N ASP A 115 12.90 -2.48 0.02
CA ASP A 115 14.33 -2.22 0.07
C ASP A 115 14.70 -0.73 -0.02
N ARG A 116 13.79 0.11 -0.49
CA ARG A 116 13.96 1.57 -0.58
C ARG A 116 13.29 2.34 0.56
N LEU A 117 12.69 1.67 1.54
CA LEU A 117 11.97 2.34 2.64
C LEU A 117 12.80 3.44 3.27
N THR A 118 14.06 3.16 3.60
CA THR A 118 14.97 4.09 4.31
C THR A 118 15.39 5.30 3.47
N VAL A 119 15.12 5.29 2.16
CA VAL A 119 15.42 6.42 1.28
C VAL A 119 14.36 7.50 1.49
N GLY A 120 14.71 8.56 2.21
CA GLY A 120 13.82 9.69 2.45
C GLY A 120 12.69 9.39 3.45
N LEU A 121 12.97 8.57 4.47
CA LEU A 121 12.17 8.61 5.70
C LEU A 121 12.34 9.99 6.37
N PRO A 122 11.28 10.52 6.99
CA PRO A 122 11.38 11.75 7.75
C PRO A 122 12.15 11.53 9.06
N ASP A 123 12.81 12.58 9.58
CA ASP A 123 13.63 12.48 10.79
C ASP A 123 12.82 12.06 12.04
N ASP A 124 11.53 12.37 12.06
CA ASP A 124 10.59 12.00 13.12
C ASP A 124 9.89 10.65 12.91
N TRP A 125 10.37 9.82 11.96
CA TRP A 125 9.78 8.51 11.66
C TRP A 125 9.78 7.55 12.86
N GLY A 126 10.84 7.55 13.67
CA GLY A 126 10.98 6.64 14.82
C GLY A 126 10.89 5.16 14.41
N ASP A 127 9.97 4.43 15.03
CA ASP A 127 9.62 3.03 14.74
C ASP A 127 8.46 2.90 13.73
N GLY A 128 7.98 4.02 13.18
CA GLY A 128 6.90 4.14 12.21
C GLY A 128 5.74 5.01 12.71
N TYR A 129 5.00 5.60 11.77
CA TYR A 129 3.79 6.36 12.08
C TYR A 129 2.60 5.43 12.37
N ASP A 130 1.84 5.74 13.43
CA ASP A 130 0.63 4.97 13.82
C ASP A 130 -0.49 5.02 12.77
N ASN A 131 -0.43 6.02 11.89
CA ASN A 131 -1.45 6.23 10.87
C ASN A 131 -1.01 5.75 9.48
N VAL A 132 0.06 4.95 9.39
CA VAL A 132 0.60 4.43 8.13
C VAL A 132 0.70 2.90 8.19
N THR A 133 -0.01 2.26 7.26
CA THR A 133 0.14 0.84 6.96
C THR A 133 0.91 0.68 5.66
N ILE A 134 2.01 -0.03 5.72
CA ILE A 134 2.76 -0.44 4.53
C ILE A 134 2.48 -1.91 4.29
N CYS A 135 2.31 -2.28 3.03
CA CYS A 135 2.08 -3.63 2.61
C CYS A 135 3.19 -4.05 1.65
N CYS A 136 3.89 -5.14 1.97
CA CYS A 136 4.95 -5.66 1.12
C CYS A 136 4.38 -6.71 0.16
N THR A 137 4.51 -6.46 -1.14
CA THR A 137 4.11 -7.46 -2.14
C THR A 137 5.15 -8.56 -2.29
N VAL A 138 4.70 -9.81 -2.33
CA VAL A 138 5.50 -11.01 -2.64
C VAL A 138 4.75 -11.90 -3.62
N GLU A 139 5.10 -11.83 -4.90
CA GLU A 139 4.37 -12.54 -5.96
C GLU A 139 4.79 -13.99 -6.20
N ASN A 140 5.97 -14.38 -5.71
CA ASN A 140 6.58 -15.70 -5.85
C ASN A 140 7.57 -15.96 -4.70
N GLN A 141 8.11 -17.18 -4.58
CA GLN A 141 9.00 -17.54 -3.47
C GLN A 141 10.27 -16.69 -3.46
N ASP A 142 10.90 -16.51 -4.62
CA ASP A 142 12.11 -15.70 -4.77
C ASP A 142 11.93 -14.25 -4.28
N ARG A 143 10.76 -13.63 -4.55
CA ARG A 143 10.44 -12.29 -4.02
C ARG A 143 10.09 -12.30 -2.53
N ALA A 144 9.51 -13.39 -2.00
CA ALA A 144 9.31 -13.56 -0.57
C ALA A 144 10.65 -13.64 0.17
N ASP A 145 11.57 -14.48 -0.32
CA ASP A 145 12.90 -14.69 0.25
C ASP A 145 13.74 -13.41 0.24
N TYR A 146 13.62 -12.59 -0.82
CA TYR A 146 14.31 -11.31 -0.91
C TYR A 146 13.69 -10.23 -0.01
N ARG A 147 12.37 -10.04 -0.06
CA ARG A 147 11.72 -8.86 0.53
C ARG A 147 11.36 -9.03 2.00
N LEU A 148 10.94 -10.22 2.43
CA LEU A 148 10.42 -10.41 3.79
C LEU A 148 11.47 -10.25 4.89
N PRO A 149 12.75 -10.66 4.72
CA PRO A 149 13.78 -10.36 5.72
C PRO A 149 14.00 -8.86 5.91
N ILE A 150 14.05 -8.10 4.82
CA ILE A 150 14.18 -6.64 4.83
C ILE A 150 12.95 -6.03 5.51
N TYR A 151 11.76 -6.49 5.10
CA TYR A 151 10.50 -5.97 5.59
C TYR A 151 10.29 -6.24 7.08
N LYS A 152 10.65 -7.42 7.57
CA LYS A 152 10.58 -7.78 8.99
C LYS A 152 11.44 -6.85 9.85
N ALA A 153 12.63 -6.49 9.38
CA ALA A 153 13.55 -5.60 10.08
C ALA A 153 13.18 -4.11 9.97
N ALA A 154 12.31 -3.74 9.02
CA ALA A 154 11.94 -2.35 8.79
C ALA A 154 11.17 -1.72 9.97
N PRO A 155 11.45 -0.44 10.33
CA PRO A 155 10.72 0.29 11.37
C PRO A 155 9.34 0.71 10.83
N ILE A 156 8.38 -0.21 10.87
CA ILE A 156 7.00 0.01 10.42
C ILE A 156 6.10 -0.59 11.49
N LYS A 157 5.15 0.18 12.01
CA LYS A 157 4.19 -0.29 13.01
C LYS A 157 3.17 -1.26 12.44
N HIS A 158 2.53 -0.88 11.34
CA HIS A 158 1.47 -1.66 10.71
C HIS A 158 1.97 -2.32 9.42
N LYS A 159 2.19 -3.63 9.50
CA LYS A 159 2.77 -4.43 8.42
C LYS A 159 1.80 -5.48 7.90
N MET A 160 1.50 -5.42 6.62
CA MET A 160 0.73 -6.44 5.89
C MET A 160 1.55 -7.07 4.76
N ILE A 161 1.22 -8.29 4.37
CA ILE A 161 1.83 -8.99 3.22
C ILE A 161 0.79 -9.12 2.11
N ILE A 162 1.18 -8.82 0.88
CA ILE A 162 0.31 -8.89 -0.31
C ILE A 162 0.89 -9.91 -1.27
N CYS A 163 0.26 -11.07 -1.37
CA CYS A 163 0.59 -12.08 -2.37
C CYS A 163 -0.22 -11.81 -3.65
N GLU A 164 -0.02 -10.64 -4.28
CA GLU A 164 -0.73 -10.22 -5.49
C GLU A 164 0.17 -9.52 -6.53
N PRO A 165 0.18 -9.99 -7.79
CA PRO A 165 -0.42 -11.25 -8.22
C PRO A 165 0.33 -12.45 -7.64
N LEU A 166 -0.36 -13.47 -7.16
CA LEU A 166 0.24 -14.75 -6.79
C LEU A 166 0.56 -15.52 -8.08
N LEU A 167 1.85 -15.65 -8.41
CA LEU A 167 2.32 -16.28 -9.65
C LEU A 167 2.63 -17.77 -9.48
N GLU A 168 2.90 -18.20 -8.25
CA GLU A 168 3.20 -19.58 -7.89
C GLU A 168 2.82 -19.85 -6.43
N ARG A 169 2.97 -21.10 -5.99
CA ARG A 169 2.86 -21.44 -4.56
C ARG A 169 4.03 -20.80 -3.80
N ILE A 170 3.73 -20.10 -2.71
CA ILE A 170 4.71 -19.51 -1.80
C ILE A 170 4.57 -20.18 -0.43
N ASP A 171 5.69 -20.56 0.17
CA ASP A 171 5.78 -20.90 1.58
C ASP A 171 6.23 -19.67 2.40
N LEU A 172 5.29 -19.14 3.18
CA LEU A 172 5.54 -18.00 4.06
C LEU A 172 5.96 -18.40 5.48
N ASN A 173 5.83 -19.68 5.86
CA ASN A 173 6.06 -20.13 7.24
C ASN A 173 7.39 -19.66 7.84
N PRO A 174 8.52 -19.62 7.11
CA PRO A 174 9.79 -19.13 7.66
C PRO A 174 9.79 -17.64 8.04
N TYR A 175 8.87 -16.86 7.48
CA TYR A 175 8.85 -15.40 7.59
C TYR A 175 7.79 -14.87 8.55
N LEU A 176 6.70 -15.63 8.76
CA LEU A 176 5.56 -15.19 9.57
C LEU A 176 5.94 -15.07 11.06
N GLY A 177 5.22 -14.18 11.75
CA GLY A 177 5.31 -13.95 13.19
C GLY A 177 4.29 -12.90 13.61
N SER A 178 4.28 -12.54 14.90
CA SER A 178 3.34 -11.56 15.47
C SER A 178 3.43 -10.16 14.87
N TRP A 179 4.48 -9.88 14.09
CA TRP A 179 4.69 -8.62 13.40
C TRP A 179 3.84 -8.45 12.14
N VAL A 180 3.25 -9.53 11.61
CA VAL A 180 2.38 -9.49 10.43
C VAL A 180 0.93 -9.37 10.87
N GLU A 181 0.27 -8.28 10.51
CA GLU A 181 -1.13 -8.03 10.89
C GLU A 181 -2.13 -8.69 9.93
N HIS A 182 -1.77 -8.79 8.65
CA HIS A 182 -2.65 -9.32 7.62
C HIS A 182 -1.88 -9.90 6.43
N ILE A 183 -2.47 -10.89 5.76
CA ILE A 183 -1.98 -11.47 4.51
C ILE A 183 -3.15 -11.53 3.53
N THR A 184 -2.99 -10.90 2.38
CA THR A 184 -3.94 -10.99 1.26
C THR A 184 -3.33 -11.79 0.13
N ALA A 185 -4.09 -12.65 -0.52
CA ALA A 185 -3.65 -13.35 -1.72
C ALA A 185 -4.69 -13.26 -2.84
N GLY A 186 -4.20 -13.15 -4.07
CA GLY A 186 -5.02 -12.98 -5.26
C GLY A 186 -4.22 -13.09 -6.55
N GLY A 187 -4.87 -13.58 -7.58
CA GLY A 187 -4.28 -13.78 -8.90
C GLY A 187 -4.09 -12.47 -9.69
N GLU A 188 -3.63 -12.61 -10.92
CA GLU A 188 -3.56 -11.49 -11.85
C GLU A 188 -4.95 -10.91 -12.16
N SER A 189 -5.01 -9.61 -12.46
CA SER A 189 -6.25 -8.94 -12.85
C SER A 189 -6.40 -8.87 -14.36
N GLY A 190 -7.60 -9.04 -14.93
CA GLY A 190 -7.88 -8.80 -16.36
C GLY A 190 -8.89 -9.77 -16.96
N LYS A 191 -9.30 -9.56 -18.23
CA LYS A 191 -10.34 -10.38 -18.89
C LYS A 191 -10.01 -11.89 -18.97
N MET A 192 -8.73 -12.26 -18.85
CA MET A 192 -8.24 -13.65 -18.91
C MET A 192 -7.71 -14.15 -17.55
N HIS A 193 -7.78 -13.34 -16.49
CA HIS A 193 -7.19 -13.64 -15.19
C HIS A 193 -8.22 -13.34 -14.10
N ALA A 194 -8.76 -14.39 -13.48
CA ALA A 194 -9.79 -14.27 -12.45
C ALA A 194 -9.16 -13.83 -11.11
N LEU A 195 -9.73 -12.78 -10.52
CA LEU A 195 -9.44 -12.36 -9.16
C LEU A 195 -9.97 -13.43 -8.19
N ALA A 196 -9.09 -14.24 -7.62
CA ALA A 196 -9.43 -15.05 -6.45
C ALA A 196 -8.90 -14.32 -5.21
N ILE A 197 -9.61 -13.30 -4.73
CA ILE A 197 -9.30 -12.72 -3.42
C ILE A 197 -9.67 -13.79 -2.39
N SER A 198 -8.68 -14.45 -1.79
CA SER A 198 -8.87 -15.09 -0.50
C SER A 198 -8.35 -14.13 0.57
N THR A 199 -9.26 -13.40 1.21
CA THR A 199 -8.95 -12.70 2.45
C THR A 199 -8.88 -13.74 3.57
N GLY A 200 -7.67 -14.24 3.84
CA GLY A 200 -7.41 -15.00 5.05
C GLY A 200 -7.11 -14.04 6.20
N LEU A 201 -8.01 -13.94 7.18
CA LEU A 201 -7.64 -13.42 8.50
C LEU A 201 -6.75 -14.47 9.17
N TRP A 202 -5.44 -14.42 8.92
CA TRP A 202 -4.48 -15.20 9.68
C TRP A 202 -4.24 -14.52 11.02
N ASN A 203 -5.15 -14.74 11.98
CA ASN A 203 -4.91 -14.38 13.37
C ASN A 203 -3.74 -15.22 13.90
N CYS A 204 -2.57 -14.62 14.04
CA CYS A 204 -1.36 -15.24 14.63
C CYS A 204 -1.48 -15.51 16.14
N THR A 205 -2.68 -15.53 16.73
CA THR A 205 -2.90 -15.75 18.17
C THR A 205 -2.89 -17.22 18.60
N ASN A 206 -2.76 -18.19 17.69
CA ASN A 206 -2.88 -19.61 18.01
C ASN A 206 -1.61 -20.46 17.80
N TYR A 207 -0.43 -19.84 17.77
CA TYR A 207 0.83 -20.58 17.80
C TYR A 207 1.73 -20.04 18.93
N VAL A 208 1.39 -20.41 20.16
CA VAL A 208 2.31 -20.49 21.31
C VAL A 208 2.19 -21.90 21.86
#